data_AF-A0A2B4QXK0-F1
#
_entry.id   AF-A0A2B4QXK0-F1
#
_cell.length_a   1.000
_cell.length_b   1.000
_cell.length_c   1.000
_cell.angle_alpha   90.00
_cell.angle_beta   90.00
_cell.angle_gamma   90.00
#
_symmetry.space_group_name_H-M   'P 1'
#
loop_
_entity.id
_entity.type
_entity.pdbx_description
1 polymer ?
#
loop_
_entity_poly.entity_id
_entity_poly.type
_entity_poly.pdbx_seq_one_letter_code
_entity_poly.pdbx_strand_id
1 'polypeptide(L)'
;MVVTKLSDTTAKITFTGNANNHENVSGNVDNVNNIIITFENAAFAGSPNISALATRTKNDIAIEYTFTPPEFIWTYSSVDSESFYETGAGKFTVRVNFLKIDVRNAEFITIPDDGNGRSYYEVNTTHYSVANVPAGLTVKLGKGNFENADKDMFFVILEGTATSHASGNDVNNLTITLNGSILKDSPDISSVASRTKNDIKITYDKMAIVLVDEFLFIEDRGGVAATGSIRNDPGDMERLGSSTTVPDGYEIRLFRNTAASFELTSSVNNDDAFTANTHYEVISGTVPAGLTLRLVKDGATRIRLFLDGQATSHGPSNSTSFVVRFKQAMFATGTDMNNIAGKEMR
;
A
#
# COMPACT_ATOMS: atom_id res chain seq x y z
N MET A 1 -35.49 5.68 23.79
CA MET A 1 -35.58 6.79 24.76
C MET A 1 -36.32 6.29 25.98
N VAL A 2 -35.84 6.63 27.17
CA VAL A 2 -36.47 6.30 28.46
C VAL A 2 -36.51 7.57 29.31
N VAL A 3 -37.63 7.81 29.98
CA VAL A 3 -37.76 8.88 30.99
C VAL A 3 -37.83 8.22 32.36
N THR A 4 -36.90 8.55 33.24
CA THR A 4 -36.78 7.96 34.59
C THR A 4 -37.02 9.04 35.63
N LYS A 5 -38.01 8.85 36.50
CA LYS A 5 -38.21 9.73 37.67
C LYS A 5 -37.02 9.58 38.61
N LEU A 6 -36.37 10.69 38.98
CA LEU A 6 -35.27 10.73 39.95
C LEU A 6 -35.75 11.19 41.33
N SER A 7 -36.71 12.12 41.36
CA SER A 7 -37.35 12.65 42.57
C SER A 7 -38.77 13.14 42.23
N ASP A 8 -39.50 13.69 43.21
CA ASP A 8 -40.83 14.28 42.98
C ASP A 8 -40.82 15.48 42.03
N THR A 9 -39.66 16.10 41.81
CA THR A 9 -39.52 17.31 40.98
C THR A 9 -38.47 17.17 39.89
N THR A 10 -37.92 15.97 39.67
CA THR A 10 -36.85 15.76 38.69
C THR A 10 -37.02 14.43 37.96
N ALA A 11 -36.89 14.47 36.64
CA ALA A 11 -36.80 13.29 35.79
C ALA A 11 -35.56 13.39 34.89
N LYS A 12 -34.98 12.23 34.57
CA LYS A 12 -33.87 12.08 33.61
C LYS A 12 -34.41 11.52 32.31
N ILE A 13 -34.11 12.18 31.20
CA ILE A 13 -34.31 11.64 29.86
C ILE A 13 -33.02 10.96 29.44
N THR A 14 -33.11 9.70 29.00
CA THR A 14 -31.98 8.92 28.49
C THR A 14 -32.31 8.44 27.08
N PHE A 15 -31.48 8.79 26.10
CA PHE A 15 -31.49 8.13 24.80
C PHE A 15 -30.76 6.79 24.93
N THR A 16 -31.37 5.73 24.40
CA THR A 16 -30.90 4.34 24.53
C THR A 16 -30.92 3.69 23.15
N GLY A 17 -30.02 2.73 22.94
CA GLY A 17 -29.79 2.09 21.64
C GLY A 17 -28.61 2.70 20.89
N ASN A 18 -28.29 2.12 19.73
CA ASN A 18 -27.29 2.63 18.80
C ASN A 18 -28.02 3.20 17.59
N ALA A 19 -27.51 4.30 17.03
CA ALA A 19 -28.00 4.78 15.74
C ALA A 19 -27.50 3.85 14.63
N ASN A 20 -28.38 3.47 13.71
CA ASN A 20 -28.00 2.64 12.56
C ASN A 20 -27.18 3.44 11.54
N ASN A 21 -27.57 4.71 11.35
CA ASN A 21 -26.88 5.67 10.48
C ASN A 21 -26.43 6.88 11.32
N HIS A 22 -25.28 7.43 10.99
CA HIS A 22 -24.69 8.59 11.68
C HIS A 22 -23.83 9.41 10.71
N GLU A 23 -24.28 9.49 9.46
CA GLU A 23 -23.60 10.21 8.39
C GLU A 23 -23.86 11.71 8.48
N ASN A 24 -22.83 12.49 8.14
CA ASN A 24 -22.94 13.93 7.98
C ASN A 24 -22.28 14.31 6.64
N VAL A 25 -22.96 13.95 5.55
CA VAL A 25 -22.52 14.22 4.19
C VAL A 25 -23.55 15.08 3.46
N SER A 26 -23.12 15.72 2.37
CA SER A 26 -23.96 16.68 1.63
C SER A 26 -25.29 16.07 1.20
N GLY A 27 -26.39 16.50 1.80
CA GLY A 27 -27.75 16.05 1.48
C GLY A 27 -28.24 14.83 2.26
N ASN A 28 -27.38 14.19 3.06
CA ASN A 28 -27.75 13.15 4.02
C ASN A 28 -27.13 13.45 5.38
N VAL A 29 -27.92 14.10 6.24
CA VAL A 29 -27.50 14.52 7.58
C VAL A 29 -28.38 13.79 8.58
N ASP A 30 -27.81 12.83 9.28
CA ASP A 30 -28.54 12.05 10.29
C ASP A 30 -28.75 12.83 11.60
N ASN A 31 -28.14 14.01 11.75
CA ASN A 31 -28.36 14.88 12.90
C ASN A 31 -29.85 15.20 13.06
N VAL A 32 -30.34 15.05 14.30
CA VAL A 32 -31.74 15.33 14.62
C VAL A 32 -31.78 16.65 15.37
N ASN A 33 -32.51 17.65 14.88
CA ASN A 33 -32.60 18.97 15.51
C ASN A 33 -34.02 19.30 16.04
N ASN A 34 -34.92 18.32 16.02
CA ASN A 34 -36.35 18.50 16.25
C ASN A 34 -36.92 17.46 17.22
N ILE A 35 -36.14 17.02 18.21
CA ILE A 35 -36.68 16.11 19.24
C ILE A 35 -37.61 16.91 20.14
N ILE A 36 -38.88 16.51 20.13
CA ILE A 36 -39.94 17.11 20.94
C ILE A 36 -40.32 16.16 22.07
N ILE A 37 -40.29 16.67 23.29
CA ILE A 37 -40.77 15.98 24.48
C ILE A 37 -41.86 16.84 25.10
N THR A 38 -43.06 16.25 25.24
CA THR A 38 -44.21 16.90 25.85
C THR A 38 -44.66 16.07 27.04
N PHE A 39 -44.75 16.70 28.21
CA PHE A 39 -45.36 16.07 29.38
C PHE A 39 -46.89 16.17 29.30
N GLU A 40 -47.54 15.03 29.49
CA GLU A 40 -49.00 14.93 29.62
C GLU A 40 -49.42 15.05 31.09
N ASN A 41 -50.69 15.40 31.35
CA ASN A 41 -51.23 15.56 32.71
C ASN A 41 -50.91 14.35 33.60
N ALA A 42 -51.01 13.14 33.04
CA ALA A 42 -50.78 11.88 33.74
C ALA A 42 -49.33 11.66 34.21
N ALA A 43 -48.37 12.47 33.74
CA ALA A 43 -46.99 12.43 34.22
C ALA A 43 -46.83 13.00 35.65
N PHE A 44 -47.85 13.70 36.17
CA PHE A 44 -47.81 14.37 37.48
C PHE A 44 -48.81 13.76 38.46
N ALA A 45 -48.46 13.79 39.76
CA ALA A 45 -49.35 13.31 40.82
C ALA A 45 -50.67 14.10 40.82
N GLY A 46 -51.80 13.39 40.89
CA GLY A 46 -53.14 13.98 40.85
C GLY A 46 -53.61 14.44 39.47
N SER A 47 -52.82 14.20 38.40
CA SER A 47 -53.16 14.51 37.00
C SER A 47 -53.69 15.94 36.78
N PRO A 48 -53.01 16.98 37.28
CA PRO A 48 -53.43 18.36 37.08
C PRO A 48 -53.54 18.70 35.59
N ASN A 49 -54.45 19.63 35.26
CA ASN A 49 -54.52 20.17 33.91
C ASN A 49 -53.32 21.11 33.67
N ILE A 50 -52.35 20.66 32.85
CA ILE A 50 -51.17 21.44 32.48
C ILE A 50 -51.21 21.95 31.04
N SER A 51 -52.33 21.82 30.34
CA SER A 51 -52.46 22.11 28.90
C SER A 51 -52.02 23.53 28.51
N ALA A 52 -52.22 24.52 29.39
CA ALA A 52 -51.86 25.92 29.17
C ALA A 52 -50.38 26.24 29.48
N LEU A 53 -49.62 25.32 30.10
CA LEU A 53 -48.21 25.57 30.42
C LEU A 53 -47.36 25.41 29.16
N ALA A 54 -46.85 26.53 28.63
CA ALA A 54 -45.94 26.52 27.48
C ALA A 54 -44.67 25.70 27.74
N THR A 55 -44.24 25.62 29.00
CA THR A 55 -43.03 24.90 29.44
C THR A 55 -43.22 23.39 29.56
N ARG A 56 -44.42 22.85 29.31
CA ARG A 56 -44.66 21.40 29.31
C ARG A 56 -44.02 20.69 28.12
N THR A 57 -43.61 21.46 27.12
CA THR A 57 -42.97 20.98 25.90
C THR A 57 -41.55 21.53 25.79
N LYS A 58 -40.60 20.65 25.48
CA LYS A 58 -39.23 20.97 25.08
C LYS A 58 -39.08 20.49 23.63
N ASN A 59 -38.68 21.37 22.71
CA ASN A 59 -38.72 21.12 21.26
C ASN A 59 -37.44 21.52 20.51
N ASP A 60 -36.38 21.79 21.25
CA ASP A 60 -35.06 22.26 20.81
C ASP A 60 -33.96 21.30 21.30
N ILE A 61 -34.30 20.02 21.47
CA ILE A 61 -33.31 18.98 21.75
C ILE A 61 -32.72 18.54 20.41
N ALA A 62 -31.41 18.67 20.30
CA ALA A 62 -30.63 18.19 19.16
C ALA A 62 -29.76 16.99 19.55
N ILE A 63 -29.62 16.05 18.62
CA ILE A 63 -28.59 15.02 18.60
C ILE A 63 -27.71 15.31 17.39
N GLU A 64 -26.46 15.64 17.65
CA GLU A 64 -25.43 15.79 16.64
C GLU A 64 -24.53 14.57 16.67
N TYR A 65 -24.43 13.88 15.54
CA TYR A 65 -23.53 12.76 15.36
C TYR A 65 -22.16 13.27 14.97
N THR A 66 -21.13 12.79 15.66
CA THR A 66 -19.74 13.01 15.25
C THR A 66 -19.43 12.10 14.07
N PHE A 67 -19.32 12.67 12.88
CA PHE A 67 -18.94 11.96 11.66
C PHE A 67 -17.51 12.33 11.28
N THR A 68 -16.66 11.31 11.11
CA THR A 68 -15.32 11.48 10.55
C THR A 68 -15.32 10.80 9.17
N PRO A 69 -15.26 11.56 8.06
CA PRO A 69 -15.36 10.96 6.74
C PRO A 69 -14.18 10.02 6.45
N PRO A 70 -14.41 8.99 5.62
CA PRO A 70 -13.32 8.18 5.09
C PRO A 70 -12.30 9.05 4.35
N GLU A 71 -11.02 8.73 4.50
CA GLU A 71 -9.94 9.34 3.72
C GLU A 71 -9.22 8.24 2.94
N PHE A 72 -9.20 8.35 1.61
CA PHE A 72 -8.52 7.40 0.73
C PHE A 72 -7.12 7.91 0.40
N ILE A 73 -6.13 7.05 0.57
CA ILE A 73 -4.72 7.37 0.36
C ILE A 73 -4.22 6.51 -0.79
N TRP A 74 -3.68 7.15 -1.81
CA TRP A 74 -3.23 6.50 -3.03
C TRP A 74 -1.72 6.57 -3.13
N THR A 75 -1.05 5.42 -3.17
CA THR A 75 0.42 5.34 -3.14
C THR A 75 0.92 4.49 -4.29
N TYR A 76 1.73 5.06 -5.17
CA TYR A 76 2.42 4.28 -6.19
C TYR A 76 3.50 3.42 -5.54
N SER A 77 3.41 2.12 -5.76
CA SER A 77 4.50 1.18 -5.57
C SER A 77 5.16 0.95 -6.92
N SER A 78 5.90 1.97 -7.35
CA SER A 78 6.82 1.93 -8.49
C SER A 78 8.09 2.67 -8.09
N VAL A 79 9.15 2.53 -8.88
CA VAL A 79 10.49 2.98 -8.47
C VAL A 79 10.62 4.47 -8.13
N ASP A 80 9.83 5.32 -8.78
CA ASP A 80 9.79 6.77 -8.51
C ASP A 80 8.50 7.22 -7.82
N SER A 81 7.61 6.28 -7.50
CA SER A 81 6.28 6.56 -6.98
C SER A 81 5.44 7.49 -7.87
N GLU A 82 5.62 7.47 -9.20
CA GLU A 82 4.92 8.39 -10.11
C GLU A 82 3.97 7.73 -11.12
N SER A 83 4.28 6.52 -11.60
CA SER A 83 3.57 5.93 -12.75
C SER A 83 3.50 4.41 -12.73
N PHE A 84 2.57 3.85 -13.50
CA PHE A 84 2.65 2.46 -13.96
C PHE A 84 3.62 2.35 -15.12
N TYR A 85 4.61 1.47 -14.99
CA TYR A 85 5.54 1.15 -16.06
C TYR A 85 5.22 -0.19 -16.73
N GLU A 86 5.30 -0.18 -18.06
CA GLU A 86 5.07 -1.33 -18.90
C GLU A 86 6.16 -2.40 -18.72
N THR A 87 5.78 -3.66 -18.49
CA THR A 87 6.67 -4.82 -18.27
C THR A 87 6.96 -5.64 -19.53
N GLY A 88 6.55 -5.11 -20.68
CA GLY A 88 6.68 -5.69 -22.01
C GLY A 88 5.53 -5.20 -22.90
N ALA A 89 5.67 -5.28 -24.22
CA ALA A 89 4.77 -4.68 -25.23
C ALA A 89 3.26 -4.62 -24.82
N GLY A 90 2.80 -3.43 -24.44
CA GLY A 90 1.47 -3.05 -23.97
C GLY A 90 1.01 -3.64 -22.63
N LYS A 91 1.89 -4.27 -21.84
CA LYS A 91 1.52 -5.08 -20.66
C LYS A 91 2.04 -4.50 -19.36
N PHE A 92 1.30 -4.77 -18.29
CA PHE A 92 1.63 -4.33 -16.93
C PHE A 92 1.55 -5.54 -16.00
N THR A 93 2.54 -5.68 -15.11
CA THR A 93 2.56 -6.76 -14.12
C THR A 93 2.60 -6.19 -12.72
N VAL A 94 1.69 -6.69 -11.89
CA VAL A 94 1.44 -6.22 -10.52
C VAL A 94 2.60 -6.44 -9.55
N ARG A 95 3.57 -7.31 -9.86
CA ARG A 95 4.73 -7.55 -8.98
C ARG A 95 5.59 -6.31 -8.77
N VAL A 96 5.69 -5.46 -9.78
CA VAL A 96 6.67 -4.36 -9.83
C VAL A 96 6.02 -2.98 -9.89
N ASN A 97 4.78 -2.90 -10.36
CA ASN A 97 4.06 -1.64 -10.56
C ASN A 97 2.61 -1.80 -10.13
N PHE A 98 2.26 -1.24 -8.97
CA PHE A 98 0.88 -1.14 -8.55
C PHE A 98 0.60 0.18 -7.87
N LEU A 99 -0.67 0.60 -7.88
CA LEU A 99 -1.14 1.73 -7.10
C LEU A 99 -1.91 1.20 -5.91
N LYS A 100 -1.36 1.34 -4.72
CA LYS A 100 -1.99 0.96 -3.45
C LYS A 100 -3.07 1.97 -3.09
N ILE A 101 -4.14 1.48 -2.48
CA ILE A 101 -5.20 2.27 -1.86
C ILE A 101 -5.31 1.88 -0.39
N ASP A 102 -5.09 2.83 0.50
CA ASP A 102 -5.42 2.71 1.92
C ASP A 102 -6.65 3.56 2.24
N VAL A 103 -7.32 3.25 3.34
CA VAL A 103 -8.41 4.07 3.86
C VAL A 103 -8.24 4.31 5.36
N ARG A 104 -8.45 5.55 5.79
CA ARG A 104 -8.60 5.93 7.20
C ARG A 104 -10.07 6.19 7.52
N ASN A 105 -10.43 6.01 8.79
CA ASN A 105 -11.78 6.25 9.32
C ASN A 105 -12.88 5.39 8.68
N ALA A 106 -12.48 4.33 7.98
CA ALA A 106 -13.37 3.30 7.46
C ALA A 106 -12.56 2.01 7.26
N GLU A 107 -13.27 0.97 6.86
CA GLU A 107 -12.67 -0.30 6.50
C GLU A 107 -13.23 -0.72 5.14
N PHE A 108 -12.37 -1.28 4.29
CA PHE A 108 -12.85 -1.91 3.08
C PHE A 108 -13.69 -3.16 3.38
N ILE A 109 -14.62 -3.51 2.49
CA ILE A 109 -15.37 -4.77 2.61
C ILE A 109 -14.43 -5.98 2.55
N THR A 110 -14.83 -7.07 3.22
CA THR A 110 -14.15 -8.36 3.07
C THR A 110 -14.52 -8.96 1.71
N ILE A 111 -13.52 -9.39 0.94
CA ILE A 111 -13.76 -10.19 -0.27
C ILE A 111 -13.58 -11.66 0.10
N PRO A 112 -14.46 -12.57 -0.35
CA PRO A 112 -14.20 -13.99 -0.28
C PRO A 112 -12.86 -14.35 -0.95
N ASP A 113 -12.09 -15.23 -0.32
CA ASP A 113 -10.93 -15.86 -0.96
C ASP A 113 -11.42 -16.63 -2.21
N ASP A 114 -10.74 -16.46 -3.34
CA ASP A 114 -11.02 -17.23 -4.56
C ASP A 114 -10.58 -18.70 -4.41
N GLY A 115 -9.97 -19.06 -3.27
CA GLY A 115 -9.42 -20.37 -2.98
C GLY A 115 -7.97 -20.52 -3.45
N ASN A 116 -7.40 -19.50 -4.09
CA ASN A 116 -6.01 -19.44 -4.56
C ASN A 116 -5.18 -18.37 -3.84
N GLY A 117 -5.71 -17.82 -2.74
CA GLY A 117 -5.03 -16.79 -1.93
C GLY A 117 -4.99 -15.42 -2.61
N ARG A 118 -5.87 -15.16 -3.59
CA ARG A 118 -5.98 -13.85 -4.26
C ARG A 118 -7.44 -13.45 -4.45
N SER A 119 -7.89 -12.43 -3.74
CA SER A 119 -9.26 -11.93 -3.90
C SER A 119 -9.31 -10.69 -4.79
N TYR A 120 -9.86 -10.80 -5.99
CA TYR A 120 -10.02 -9.64 -6.88
C TYR A 120 -11.45 -9.10 -6.84
N TYR A 121 -11.63 -7.77 -6.89
CA TYR A 121 -12.89 -7.23 -7.39
C TYR A 121 -12.86 -7.29 -8.91
N GLU A 122 -13.76 -8.05 -9.48
CA GLU A 122 -14.08 -7.88 -10.89
C GLU A 122 -14.70 -6.50 -11.12
N VAL A 123 -14.41 -5.93 -12.29
CA VAL A 123 -14.92 -4.62 -12.72
C VAL A 123 -16.43 -4.65 -12.87
N ASN A 124 -17.04 -3.53 -12.48
CA ASN A 124 -18.40 -3.06 -12.81
C ASN A 124 -19.57 -3.69 -12.02
N THR A 125 -20.40 -2.93 -11.31
CA THR A 125 -20.73 -1.49 -11.39
C THR A 125 -20.96 -0.82 -10.02
N THR A 126 -20.95 -1.57 -8.92
CA THR A 126 -21.31 -1.02 -7.61
C THR A 126 -20.16 -0.28 -6.93
N HIS A 127 -18.92 -0.78 -7.04
CA HIS A 127 -17.80 -0.35 -6.20
C HIS A 127 -16.96 0.83 -6.73
N TYR A 128 -16.79 0.94 -8.05
CA TYR A 128 -16.01 2.02 -8.65
C TYR A 128 -16.36 2.19 -10.12
N SER A 129 -15.94 3.33 -10.67
CA SER A 129 -15.99 3.66 -12.10
C SER A 129 -14.61 4.11 -12.57
N VAL A 130 -14.38 3.97 -13.88
CA VAL A 130 -13.10 4.33 -14.50
C VAL A 130 -13.31 5.15 -15.75
N ALA A 131 -12.35 6.02 -16.07
CA ALA A 131 -12.30 6.79 -17.31
C ALA A 131 -10.85 6.91 -17.81
N ASN A 132 -10.71 7.19 -19.11
CA ASN A 132 -9.41 7.34 -19.80
C ASN A 132 -8.50 6.11 -19.66
N VAL A 133 -9.09 4.91 -19.66
CA VAL A 133 -8.32 3.66 -19.71
C VAL A 133 -7.81 3.46 -21.15
N PRO A 134 -6.50 3.21 -21.37
CA PRO A 134 -5.97 2.91 -22.69
C PRO A 134 -6.72 1.76 -23.37
N ALA A 135 -6.94 1.86 -24.69
CA ALA A 135 -7.60 0.82 -25.45
C ALA A 135 -6.86 -0.52 -25.33
N GLY A 136 -7.58 -1.59 -25.00
CA GLY A 136 -7.02 -2.93 -24.79
C GLY A 136 -6.59 -3.24 -23.35
N LEU A 137 -6.63 -2.23 -22.47
CA LEU A 137 -6.48 -2.44 -21.03
C LEU A 137 -7.82 -2.43 -20.30
N THR A 138 -7.85 -3.09 -19.15
CA THR A 138 -8.94 -3.03 -18.18
C THR A 138 -8.33 -2.74 -16.81
N VAL A 139 -8.93 -1.81 -16.06
CA VAL A 139 -8.55 -1.49 -14.68
C VAL A 139 -9.30 -2.42 -13.75
N LYS A 140 -8.64 -3.16 -12.87
CA LYS A 140 -9.29 -3.89 -11.76
C LYS A 140 -8.81 -3.36 -10.41
N LEU A 141 -9.63 -3.52 -9.37
CA LEU A 141 -9.19 -3.37 -7.98
C LEU A 141 -9.03 -4.76 -7.36
N GLY A 142 -7.88 -5.05 -6.78
CA GLY A 142 -7.62 -6.30 -6.07
C GLY A 142 -7.45 -6.06 -4.57
N LYS A 143 -7.80 -7.06 -3.75
CA LYS A 143 -7.40 -7.17 -2.35
C LYS A 143 -6.58 -8.44 -2.18
N GLY A 144 -5.35 -8.30 -1.72
CA GLY A 144 -4.52 -9.49 -1.60
C GLY A 144 -3.15 -9.21 -1.03
N ASN A 145 -2.42 -10.32 -0.87
CA ASN A 145 -1.06 -10.30 -0.38
C ASN A 145 -0.17 -10.54 -1.58
N PHE A 146 0.55 -9.51 -2.03
CA PHE A 146 1.71 -9.77 -2.88
C PHE A 146 2.84 -10.20 -1.96
N GLU A 147 3.37 -11.39 -2.25
CA GLU A 147 4.50 -12.08 -1.61
C GLU A 147 5.13 -11.36 -0.41
N ASN A 148 4.52 -11.55 0.77
CA ASN A 148 5.03 -11.15 2.10
C ASN A 148 4.81 -9.69 2.54
N ALA A 149 4.08 -8.87 1.79
CA ALA A 149 3.59 -7.57 2.29
C ALA A 149 2.22 -7.72 2.98
N ASP A 150 1.92 -6.77 3.88
CA ASP A 150 0.79 -6.72 4.81
C ASP A 150 -0.47 -7.46 4.34
N LYS A 151 -0.98 -8.35 5.20
CA LYS A 151 -2.24 -9.02 4.98
C LYS A 151 -3.33 -7.93 4.91
N ASP A 152 -3.97 -7.76 3.75
CA ASP A 152 -5.06 -6.80 3.46
C ASP A 152 -4.74 -5.50 2.69
N MET A 153 -3.88 -5.53 1.66
CA MET A 153 -3.70 -4.37 0.77
C MET A 153 -4.74 -4.32 -0.36
N PHE A 154 -5.29 -3.12 -0.61
CA PHE A 154 -6.06 -2.82 -1.83
C PHE A 154 -5.14 -2.20 -2.87
N PHE A 155 -5.27 -2.61 -4.13
CA PHE A 155 -4.42 -2.11 -5.21
C PHE A 155 -5.14 -2.10 -6.55
N VAL A 156 -4.65 -1.24 -7.45
CA VAL A 156 -5.08 -1.16 -8.84
C VAL A 156 -4.24 -2.08 -9.71
N ILE A 157 -4.91 -2.83 -10.59
CA ILE A 157 -4.32 -3.71 -11.60
C ILE A 157 -4.71 -3.19 -12.97
N LEU A 158 -3.75 -3.18 -13.90
CA LEU A 158 -4.01 -3.03 -15.33
C LEU A 158 -3.85 -4.39 -15.98
N GLU A 159 -4.94 -4.96 -16.47
CA GLU A 159 -4.94 -6.22 -17.21
C GLU A 159 -5.17 -6.00 -18.70
N GLY A 160 -4.74 -6.95 -19.52
CA GLY A 160 -4.87 -6.90 -20.97
C GLY A 160 -3.59 -6.48 -21.67
N THR A 161 -3.73 -5.90 -22.85
CA THR A 161 -2.61 -5.40 -23.65
C THR A 161 -3.02 -4.13 -24.37
N ALA A 162 -2.33 -3.04 -24.10
CA ALA A 162 -2.58 -1.75 -24.73
C ALA A 162 -2.38 -1.85 -26.26
N THR A 163 -3.37 -1.37 -27.01
CA THR A 163 -3.36 -1.39 -28.47
C THR A 163 -2.30 -0.44 -29.04
N SER A 164 -2.05 0.68 -28.35
CA SER A 164 -0.98 1.63 -28.66
C SER A 164 -0.19 1.89 -27.38
N HIS A 165 1.13 1.73 -27.47
CA HIS A 165 2.05 1.74 -26.33
C HIS A 165 3.40 2.36 -26.71
N ALA A 166 3.40 3.35 -27.62
CA ALA A 166 4.59 4.17 -27.80
C ALA A 166 4.67 5.21 -26.68
N SER A 167 5.85 5.79 -26.42
CA SER A 167 5.99 6.94 -25.48
C SER A 167 5.01 8.10 -25.74
N GLY A 168 4.62 8.34 -27.00
CA GLY A 168 3.59 9.33 -27.35
C GLY A 168 2.16 8.96 -26.92
N ASN A 169 1.95 7.75 -26.40
CA ASN A 169 0.68 7.23 -25.90
C ASN A 169 0.61 7.21 -24.36
N ASP A 170 1.60 7.76 -23.67
CA ASP A 170 1.57 7.95 -22.22
C ASP A 170 0.25 8.58 -21.77
N VAL A 171 -0.27 8.10 -20.65
CA VAL A 171 -1.49 8.60 -20.02
C VAL A 171 -1.13 9.31 -18.73
N ASN A 172 -1.74 10.46 -18.48
CA ASN A 172 -1.56 11.23 -17.26
C ASN A 172 -2.88 11.57 -16.56
N ASN A 173 -3.98 10.97 -17.00
CA ASN A 173 -5.33 11.31 -16.59
C ASN A 173 -6.26 10.08 -16.48
N LEU A 174 -5.71 8.88 -16.31
CA LEU A 174 -6.54 7.72 -15.97
C LEU A 174 -7.25 8.05 -14.66
N THR A 175 -8.57 7.88 -14.67
CA THR A 175 -9.40 8.23 -13.53
C THR A 175 -10.04 6.99 -12.94
N ILE A 176 -9.94 6.85 -11.62
CA ILE A 176 -10.71 5.88 -10.83
C ILE A 176 -11.53 6.69 -9.82
N THR A 177 -12.83 6.42 -9.77
CA THR A 177 -13.74 6.98 -8.76
C THR A 177 -14.37 5.85 -7.97
N LEU A 178 -14.10 5.81 -6.66
CA LEU A 178 -14.67 4.86 -5.73
C LEU A 178 -16.11 5.25 -5.35
N ASN A 179 -16.94 4.23 -5.16
CA ASN A 179 -18.31 4.32 -4.66
C ASN A 179 -18.38 3.77 -3.23
N GLY A 180 -19.41 4.17 -2.48
CA GLY A 180 -19.57 3.81 -1.07
C GLY A 180 -19.50 2.31 -0.78
N SER A 181 -19.99 1.49 -1.70
CA SER A 181 -20.04 0.03 -1.52
C SER A 181 -18.67 -0.65 -1.44
N ILE A 182 -17.56 0.05 -1.76
CA ILE A 182 -16.20 -0.49 -1.54
C ILE A 182 -15.86 -0.62 -0.04
N LEU A 183 -16.56 0.13 0.82
CA LEU A 183 -16.37 0.16 2.27
C LEU A 183 -17.44 -0.68 3.00
N LYS A 184 -17.10 -1.18 4.19
CA LYS A 184 -18.06 -1.81 5.10
C LYS A 184 -19.23 -0.87 5.35
N ASP A 185 -20.42 -1.44 5.46
CA ASP A 185 -21.70 -0.75 5.64
C ASP A 185 -22.13 0.19 4.48
N SER A 186 -21.32 0.28 3.41
CA SER A 186 -21.63 1.04 2.19
C SER A 186 -22.00 2.51 2.44
N PRO A 187 -21.21 3.28 3.20
CA PRO A 187 -21.53 4.67 3.53
C PRO A 187 -21.59 5.55 2.27
N ASP A 188 -22.35 6.64 2.33
CA ASP A 188 -22.26 7.65 1.30
C ASP A 188 -20.92 8.40 1.40
N ILE A 189 -20.09 8.22 0.37
CA ILE A 189 -18.81 8.89 0.23
C ILE A 189 -18.84 9.99 -0.85
N SER A 190 -19.99 10.37 -1.38
CA SER A 190 -20.12 11.31 -2.51
C SER A 190 -19.34 12.62 -2.33
N SER A 191 -19.26 13.12 -1.09
CA SER A 191 -18.55 14.33 -0.67
C SER A 191 -17.06 14.13 -0.36
N VAL A 192 -16.57 12.89 -0.30
CA VAL A 192 -15.17 12.56 -0.01
C VAL A 192 -14.32 12.80 -1.26
N ALA A 193 -13.57 13.90 -1.30
CA ALA A 193 -12.76 14.27 -2.47
C ALA A 193 -11.72 13.19 -2.85
N SER A 194 -11.09 12.57 -1.84
CA SER A 194 -10.05 11.55 -2.06
C SER A 194 -10.57 10.26 -2.69
N ARG A 195 -11.90 10.05 -2.80
CA ARG A 195 -12.48 8.87 -3.46
C ARG A 195 -12.20 8.82 -4.95
N THR A 196 -11.85 9.96 -5.55
CA THR A 196 -11.51 10.07 -6.96
C THR A 196 -10.03 10.39 -7.08
N LYS A 197 -9.33 9.58 -7.87
CA LYS A 197 -7.98 9.86 -8.35
C LYS A 197 -8.03 9.96 -9.86
N ASN A 198 -7.72 11.12 -10.41
CA ASN A 198 -7.89 11.49 -11.82
C ASN A 198 -6.59 11.83 -12.55
N ASP A 199 -5.46 11.61 -11.88
CA ASP A 199 -4.11 11.90 -12.31
C ASP A 199 -3.27 10.61 -12.37
N ILE A 200 -3.91 9.44 -12.53
CA ILE A 200 -3.19 8.18 -12.59
C ILE A 200 -2.42 8.14 -13.91
N LYS A 201 -1.10 8.05 -13.79
CA LYS A 201 -0.16 7.97 -14.89
C LYS A 201 0.14 6.54 -15.32
N ILE A 202 0.23 6.34 -16.64
CA ILE A 202 0.75 5.15 -17.30
C ILE A 202 1.84 5.61 -18.26
N THR A 203 3.01 5.03 -18.16
CA THR A 203 4.16 5.37 -19.00
C THR A 203 4.62 4.15 -19.78
N TYR A 204 4.63 4.29 -21.11
CA TYR A 204 5.06 3.27 -22.05
C TYR A 204 6.50 3.49 -22.49
N ASP A 205 7.11 2.46 -23.08
CA ASP A 205 8.49 2.48 -23.61
C ASP A 205 9.57 2.91 -22.60
N LYS A 206 9.27 3.07 -21.31
CA LYS A 206 10.22 3.46 -20.26
C LYS A 206 10.59 2.25 -19.42
N MET A 207 11.88 1.92 -19.41
CA MET A 207 12.38 0.85 -18.56
C MET A 207 12.29 1.31 -17.10
N ALA A 208 11.80 0.45 -16.22
CA ALA A 208 11.88 0.66 -14.78
C ALA A 208 12.67 -0.47 -14.14
N ILE A 209 13.54 -0.11 -13.21
CA ILE A 209 14.23 -1.03 -12.31
C ILE A 209 13.52 -0.88 -10.98
N VAL A 210 13.06 -1.96 -10.37
CA VAL A 210 12.32 -1.93 -9.10
C VAL A 210 13.05 -2.82 -8.11
N LEU A 211 13.35 -2.28 -6.93
CA LEU A 211 13.83 -3.08 -5.80
C LEU A 211 12.61 -3.79 -5.21
N VAL A 212 12.55 -5.12 -5.34
CA VAL A 212 11.37 -5.90 -4.91
C VAL A 212 11.51 -6.46 -3.49
N ASP A 213 12.75 -6.56 -3.00
CA ASP A 213 13.06 -6.92 -1.62
C ASP A 213 14.02 -5.86 -1.06
N GLU A 214 13.52 -4.98 -0.19
CA GLU A 214 14.37 -4.06 0.56
C GLU A 214 15.23 -4.87 1.54
N PHE A 215 16.55 -4.75 1.38
CA PHE A 215 17.51 -5.40 2.27
C PHE A 215 17.90 -4.48 3.41
N LEU A 216 17.73 -4.98 4.63
CA LEU A 216 18.53 -4.51 5.75
C LEU A 216 19.61 -5.55 6.02
N PHE A 217 20.86 -5.24 5.66
CA PHE A 217 22.01 -6.05 6.07
C PHE A 217 22.23 -5.83 7.57
N ILE A 218 21.80 -6.79 8.39
CA ILE A 218 22.02 -6.79 9.85
C ILE A 218 23.04 -7.87 10.18
N GLU A 219 24.10 -7.51 10.90
CA GLU A 219 24.93 -8.49 11.58
C GLU A 219 24.18 -9.02 12.81
N ASP A 220 23.85 -10.32 12.85
CA ASP A 220 23.27 -10.96 14.03
C ASP A 220 24.36 -11.33 15.05
N ARG A 221 24.02 -11.19 16.32
CA ARG A 221 24.95 -10.92 17.40
C ARG A 221 25.53 -12.16 18.04
N GLY A 222 26.20 -13.03 17.29
CA GLY A 222 27.42 -13.52 17.93
C GLY A 222 28.19 -14.75 17.48
N GLY A 223 29.04 -15.10 18.46
CA GLY A 223 30.40 -15.53 18.26
C GLY A 223 30.52 -16.86 17.50
N VAL A 224 31.48 -17.02 16.59
CA VAL A 224 32.72 -16.27 16.30
C VAL A 224 32.93 -16.36 14.78
N ALA A 225 33.18 -15.28 14.05
CA ALA A 225 34.51 -14.72 13.89
C ALA A 225 34.56 -13.20 14.11
N ALA A 226 35.72 -12.70 14.56
CA ALA A 226 36.06 -11.27 14.62
C ALA A 226 36.16 -10.60 13.23
N THR A 227 35.51 -11.18 12.23
CA THR A 227 35.57 -10.83 10.82
C THR A 227 34.16 -11.05 10.27
N GLY A 228 33.41 -9.96 10.05
CA GLY A 228 32.00 -9.97 9.64
C GLY A 228 31.80 -10.54 8.24
N SER A 229 31.84 -11.88 8.13
CA SER A 229 31.78 -12.60 6.86
C SER A 229 30.36 -12.74 6.35
N ILE A 230 30.11 -12.21 5.16
CA ILE A 230 28.90 -12.51 4.38
C ILE A 230 29.29 -13.64 3.40
N ARG A 231 28.84 -14.88 3.65
CA ARG A 231 29.01 -15.98 2.68
C ARG A 231 27.73 -16.10 1.85
N ASN A 232 27.83 -15.73 0.58
CA ASN A 232 26.76 -15.86 -0.40
C ASN A 232 27.25 -16.70 -1.58
N ASP A 233 27.32 -18.02 -1.38
CA ASP A 233 27.62 -18.97 -2.47
C ASP A 233 26.31 -19.35 -3.21
N PRO A 234 26.25 -19.23 -4.55
CA PRO A 234 25.13 -19.76 -5.34
C PRO A 234 24.85 -21.26 -5.14
N GLY A 235 25.81 -22.05 -4.64
CA GLY A 235 25.65 -23.49 -4.39
C GLY A 235 24.91 -23.86 -3.09
N ASP A 236 24.73 -22.92 -2.17
CA ASP A 236 24.11 -23.17 -0.85
C ASP A 236 22.58 -22.98 -0.83
N MET A 237 21.93 -22.88 -2.00
CA MET A 237 20.49 -22.63 -2.12
C MET A 237 19.58 -23.70 -1.50
N GLU A 238 20.11 -24.87 -1.10
CA GLU A 238 19.30 -26.02 -0.63
C GLU A 238 19.35 -26.28 0.88
N ARG A 239 20.10 -25.50 1.67
CA ARG A 239 20.30 -25.81 3.11
C ARG A 239 19.58 -24.88 4.09
N LEU A 240 18.44 -24.33 3.71
CA LEU A 240 17.57 -23.53 4.59
C LEU A 240 16.31 -24.30 5.00
N GLY A 241 16.52 -25.50 5.57
CA GLY A 241 15.43 -26.42 5.89
C GLY A 241 15.76 -27.45 6.96
N SER A 242 16.41 -27.07 8.06
CA SER A 242 16.11 -27.68 9.36
C SER A 242 16.83 -26.94 10.47
N SER A 243 16.05 -26.56 11.49
CA SER A 243 16.53 -26.24 12.83
C SER A 243 17.33 -27.44 13.35
N THR A 244 18.63 -27.47 13.10
CA THR A 244 19.56 -28.29 13.86
C THR A 244 20.01 -27.44 15.04
N THR A 245 19.54 -27.78 16.23
CA THR A 245 20.07 -27.23 17.48
C THR A 245 21.54 -27.59 17.58
N VAL A 246 22.41 -26.64 17.27
CA VAL A 246 23.84 -26.73 17.52
C VAL A 246 24.12 -26.09 18.90
N PRO A 247 24.85 -26.74 19.82
CA PRO A 247 25.15 -26.18 21.14
C PRO A 247 26.06 -24.94 21.03
N ASP A 248 25.67 -23.88 21.74
CA ASP A 248 26.43 -22.66 22.07
C ASP A 248 27.31 -22.03 20.98
N GLY A 249 26.72 -21.08 20.25
CA GLY A 249 27.38 -20.16 19.31
C GLY A 249 26.33 -19.42 18.49
N TYR A 250 26.60 -18.18 18.05
CA TYR A 250 25.61 -17.47 17.24
C TYR A 250 25.87 -17.63 15.74
N GLU A 251 24.78 -17.48 14.99
CA GLU A 251 24.66 -17.66 13.55
C GLU A 251 24.16 -16.34 12.97
N ILE A 252 24.71 -15.87 11.85
CA ILE A 252 24.08 -14.80 11.08
C ILE A 252 22.81 -15.39 10.47
N ARG A 253 21.65 -15.14 11.09
CA ARG A 253 20.37 -15.42 10.44
C ARG A 253 20.05 -14.29 9.49
N LEU A 254 20.11 -14.61 8.20
CA LEU A 254 19.59 -13.77 7.13
C LEU A 254 18.07 -13.69 7.30
N PHE A 255 17.56 -12.56 7.77
CA PHE A 255 16.12 -12.31 7.81
C PHE A 255 15.65 -11.96 6.39
N ARG A 256 15.45 -13.01 5.59
CA ARG A 256 14.94 -13.06 4.20
C ARG A 256 15.99 -12.76 3.12
N ASN A 257 16.14 -13.73 2.19
CA ASN A 257 16.98 -13.74 0.98
C ASN A 257 18.50 -13.51 1.20
N THR A 258 19.33 -14.14 0.37
CA THR A 258 20.81 -13.98 0.39
C THR A 258 21.29 -12.78 -0.42
N ALA A 259 20.39 -12.09 -1.14
CA ALA A 259 20.70 -10.99 -2.05
C ALA A 259 19.51 -10.06 -2.27
N ALA A 260 19.77 -8.76 -2.41
CA ALA A 260 18.77 -7.81 -2.88
C ALA A 260 18.43 -8.11 -4.34
N SER A 261 17.14 -8.19 -4.65
CA SER A 261 16.65 -8.50 -5.99
C SER A 261 16.06 -7.24 -6.63
N PHE A 262 16.56 -6.92 -7.80
CA PHE A 262 15.98 -5.91 -8.68
C PHE A 262 15.23 -6.62 -9.79
N GLU A 263 13.95 -6.30 -9.95
CA GLU A 263 13.17 -6.69 -11.12
C GLU A 263 13.15 -5.53 -12.12
N LEU A 264 13.26 -5.87 -13.40
CA LEU A 264 13.29 -4.92 -14.49
C LEU A 264 12.09 -5.14 -15.39
N THR A 265 11.57 -4.06 -15.95
CA THR A 265 10.46 -4.16 -16.89
C THR A 265 10.88 -4.62 -18.29
N SER A 266 12.19 -4.68 -18.57
CA SER A 266 12.75 -5.20 -19.82
C SER A 266 14.11 -5.87 -19.57
N SER A 267 14.60 -6.61 -20.57
CA SER A 267 15.74 -7.51 -20.39
C SER A 267 17.09 -6.80 -20.29
N VAL A 268 17.98 -7.34 -19.44
CA VAL A 268 19.40 -6.93 -19.35
C VAL A 268 20.28 -7.68 -20.36
N ASN A 269 21.47 -7.13 -20.65
CA ASN A 269 22.43 -7.76 -21.57
C ASN A 269 22.86 -9.16 -21.09
N ASN A 270 23.44 -9.97 -21.97
CA ASN A 270 23.72 -11.40 -21.73
C ASN A 270 25.01 -11.72 -20.97
N ASP A 271 25.51 -10.80 -20.13
CA ASP A 271 26.69 -11.07 -19.32
C ASP A 271 26.32 -11.78 -18.00
N ASP A 272 27.00 -12.89 -17.72
CA ASP A 272 26.77 -13.71 -16.52
C ASP A 272 27.22 -13.00 -15.22
N ALA A 273 28.11 -11.99 -15.33
CA ALA A 273 28.57 -11.18 -14.20
C ALA A 273 28.81 -9.72 -14.59
N PHE A 274 28.23 -8.80 -13.82
CA PHE A 274 28.43 -7.36 -14.03
C PHE A 274 29.71 -6.89 -13.31
N THR A 275 30.58 -6.21 -14.05
CA THR A 275 31.82 -5.60 -13.54
C THR A 275 31.61 -4.17 -13.02
N ALA A 276 32.07 -3.88 -11.80
CA ALA A 276 32.08 -2.53 -11.24
C ALA A 276 32.82 -1.53 -12.14
N ASN A 277 32.38 -0.27 -12.13
CA ASN A 277 32.78 0.88 -12.96
C ASN A 277 32.51 0.76 -14.46
N THR A 278 32.32 -0.46 -15.00
CA THR A 278 31.85 -0.68 -16.37
C THR A 278 30.32 -0.73 -16.42
N HIS A 279 29.74 -1.61 -15.59
CA HIS A 279 28.32 -1.94 -15.59
C HIS A 279 27.56 -1.13 -14.55
N TYR A 280 28.11 -0.99 -13.35
CA TYR A 280 27.53 -0.19 -12.28
C TYR A 280 28.63 0.55 -11.52
N GLU A 281 28.26 1.57 -10.76
CA GLU A 281 29.18 2.31 -9.91
C GLU A 281 28.48 2.76 -8.63
N VAL A 282 29.26 2.94 -7.55
CA VAL A 282 28.75 3.57 -6.32
C VAL A 282 28.96 5.06 -6.43
N ILE A 283 27.88 5.84 -6.43
CA ILE A 283 27.90 7.28 -6.73
C ILE A 283 27.76 8.17 -5.50
N SER A 284 27.30 7.59 -4.38
CA SER A 284 27.14 8.27 -3.11
C SER A 284 27.30 7.25 -1.98
N GLY A 285 27.83 7.69 -0.85
CA GLY A 285 28.11 6.82 0.28
C GLY A 285 29.25 5.82 0.02
N THR A 286 29.38 4.82 0.87
CA THR A 286 30.46 3.84 0.78
C THR A 286 29.97 2.45 1.12
N VAL A 287 30.41 1.46 0.34
CA VAL A 287 30.34 0.05 0.74
C VAL A 287 31.25 -0.13 1.97
N PRO A 288 30.82 -0.85 3.03
CA PRO A 288 31.66 -1.08 4.20
C PRO A 288 33.03 -1.64 3.84
N ALA A 289 34.07 -1.15 4.51
CA ALA A 289 35.44 -1.57 4.24
C ALA A 289 35.61 -3.09 4.45
N GLY A 290 36.20 -3.78 3.48
CA GLY A 290 36.36 -5.25 3.48
C GLY A 290 35.23 -6.02 2.79
N LEU A 291 34.16 -5.33 2.40
CA LEU A 291 33.13 -5.85 1.52
C LEU A 291 33.32 -5.34 0.08
N THR A 292 32.91 -6.16 -0.88
CA THR A 292 32.84 -5.81 -2.29
C THR A 292 31.41 -5.95 -2.77
N LEU A 293 30.90 -4.91 -3.43
CA LEU A 293 29.62 -4.96 -4.11
C LEU A 293 29.75 -5.82 -5.37
N ARG A 294 28.84 -6.78 -5.55
CA ARG A 294 28.73 -7.59 -6.77
C ARG A 294 27.28 -7.63 -7.24
N LEU A 295 27.08 -7.34 -8.53
CA LEU A 295 25.81 -7.55 -9.21
C LEU A 295 25.92 -8.74 -10.16
N VAL A 296 24.91 -9.63 -10.16
CA VAL A 296 24.82 -10.74 -11.10
C VAL A 296 23.46 -10.78 -11.75
N LYS A 297 23.43 -11.23 -13.00
CA LYS A 297 22.19 -11.53 -13.70
C LYS A 297 21.53 -12.75 -13.05
N ASP A 298 20.22 -12.68 -12.85
CA ASP A 298 19.42 -13.76 -12.25
C ASP A 298 18.12 -13.98 -13.02
N GLY A 299 18.23 -14.02 -14.35
CA GLY A 299 17.12 -14.11 -15.28
C GLY A 299 17.17 -12.99 -16.32
N ALA A 300 16.24 -13.03 -17.28
CA ALA A 300 16.18 -12.01 -18.33
C ALA A 300 15.90 -10.62 -17.76
N THR A 301 15.03 -10.53 -16.75
CA THR A 301 14.50 -9.29 -16.17
C THR A 301 14.80 -9.15 -14.68
N ARG A 302 15.84 -9.84 -14.18
CA ARG A 302 16.18 -9.81 -12.76
C ARG A 302 17.69 -9.73 -12.55
N ILE A 303 18.10 -8.84 -11.64
CA ILE A 303 19.48 -8.66 -11.18
C ILE A 303 19.50 -8.93 -9.68
N ARG A 304 20.53 -9.60 -9.19
CA ARG A 304 20.79 -9.75 -7.75
C ARG A 304 22.03 -8.98 -7.31
N LEU A 305 21.93 -8.35 -6.15
CA LEU A 305 23.00 -7.61 -5.49
C LEU A 305 23.50 -8.36 -4.27
N PHE A 306 24.82 -8.49 -4.22
CA PHE A 306 25.57 -9.15 -3.18
C PHE A 306 26.60 -8.19 -2.57
N LEU A 307 26.87 -8.37 -1.29
CA LEU A 307 28.07 -7.88 -0.63
C LEU A 307 28.94 -9.10 -0.30
N ASP A 308 30.07 -9.24 -0.99
CA ASP A 308 31.01 -10.34 -0.75
C ASP A 308 32.13 -9.89 0.18
N GLY A 309 32.71 -10.84 0.92
CA GLY A 309 33.88 -10.60 1.75
C GLY A 309 33.56 -10.48 3.23
N GLN A 310 34.41 -9.76 3.96
CA GLN A 310 34.26 -9.58 5.41
C GLN A 310 34.42 -8.11 5.78
N ALA A 311 33.43 -7.53 6.46
CA ALA A 311 33.57 -6.18 6.98
C ALA A 311 34.75 -6.13 7.96
N THR A 312 35.59 -5.11 7.83
CA THR A 312 36.75 -4.86 8.68
C THR A 312 36.39 -4.13 9.97
N SER A 313 35.19 -3.54 10.05
CA SER A 313 34.69 -2.85 11.24
C SER A 313 33.15 -2.89 11.29
N HIS A 314 32.59 -3.02 12.50
CA HIS A 314 31.20 -3.46 12.70
C HIS A 314 30.50 -2.81 13.93
N GLY A 315 30.99 -1.66 14.37
CA GLY A 315 30.28 -0.88 15.40
C GLY A 315 29.02 -0.19 14.83
N PRO A 316 28.01 0.18 15.65
CA PRO A 316 26.85 0.94 15.17
C PRO A 316 27.22 2.25 14.45
N SER A 317 28.36 2.85 14.80
CA SER A 317 28.91 4.03 14.13
C SER A 317 29.45 3.76 12.71
N ASN A 318 29.52 2.50 12.30
CA ASN A 318 30.07 2.03 11.03
C ASN A 318 28.95 1.67 10.04
N SER A 319 27.69 1.79 10.45
CA SER A 319 26.55 1.69 9.56
C SER A 319 26.66 2.76 8.47
N THR A 320 26.46 2.34 7.23
CA THR A 320 26.59 3.16 6.04
C THR A 320 25.42 2.90 5.11
N SER A 321 25.14 3.86 4.22
CA SER A 321 24.28 3.67 3.06
C SER A 321 25.08 4.04 1.83
N PHE A 322 24.77 3.45 0.69
CA PHE A 322 25.39 3.79 -0.58
C PHE A 322 24.32 3.83 -1.67
N VAL A 323 24.62 4.51 -2.78
CA VAL A 323 23.75 4.55 -3.95
C VAL A 323 24.48 3.90 -5.11
N VAL A 324 23.87 2.88 -5.70
CA VAL A 324 24.36 2.21 -6.89
C VAL A 324 23.72 2.83 -8.12
N ARG A 325 24.53 3.25 -9.09
CA ARG A 325 24.09 3.65 -10.42
C ARG A 325 24.34 2.53 -11.42
N PHE A 326 23.29 2.13 -12.13
CA PHE A 326 23.38 1.23 -13.29
C PHE A 326 23.80 2.02 -14.53
N LYS A 327 24.75 1.49 -15.30
CA LYS A 327 25.33 2.12 -16.50
C LYS A 327 24.86 1.40 -17.76
N GLN A 328 24.98 2.09 -18.90
CA GLN A 328 24.49 1.61 -20.20
C GLN A 328 24.98 0.20 -20.56
N ALA A 329 26.21 -0.16 -20.20
CA ALA A 329 26.79 -1.47 -20.50
C ALA A 329 26.02 -2.65 -19.89
N MET A 330 25.21 -2.43 -18.84
CA MET A 330 24.35 -3.47 -18.28
C MET A 330 23.16 -3.85 -19.15
N PHE A 331 22.77 -2.95 -20.05
CA PHE A 331 21.57 -3.08 -20.85
C PHE A 331 21.93 -3.43 -22.29
N ALA A 332 20.93 -3.82 -23.07
CA ALA A 332 21.12 -4.12 -24.48
C ALA A 332 21.69 -2.91 -25.23
N THR A 333 22.49 -3.15 -26.26
CA THR A 333 23.07 -2.08 -27.09
C THR A 333 21.97 -1.15 -27.60
N GLY A 334 22.16 0.15 -27.40
CA GLY A 334 21.20 1.17 -27.84
C GLY A 334 20.15 1.56 -26.79
N THR A 335 20.17 0.99 -25.58
CA THR A 335 19.32 1.47 -24.48
C THR A 335 19.63 2.94 -24.17
N ASP A 336 18.59 3.78 -24.17
CA ASP A 336 18.67 5.18 -23.75
C ASP A 336 18.58 5.28 -22.23
N MET A 337 19.69 5.66 -21.59
CA MET A 337 19.78 5.82 -20.14
C MET A 337 18.94 6.98 -19.59
N ASN A 338 18.44 7.89 -20.43
CA ASN A 338 17.48 8.91 -20.02
C ASN A 338 16.07 8.32 -19.83
N ASN A 339 15.82 7.17 -20.43
CA ASN A 339 14.53 6.49 -20.42
C ASN A 339 14.51 5.26 -19.50
N ILE A 340 15.30 5.31 -18.41
CA ILE A 340 15.30 4.31 -17.34
C ILE A 340 14.94 4.98 -16.02
N ALA A 341 13.77 4.64 -15.47
CA ALA A 341 13.40 4.93 -14.09
C ALA A 341 14.14 3.96 -13.16
N GLY A 342 14.64 4.45 -12.02
CA GLY A 342 15.35 3.59 -11.07
C GLY A 342 16.80 3.26 -11.39
N LYS A 343 17.42 3.98 -12.33
CA LYS A 343 18.84 3.76 -12.67
C LYS A 343 19.82 4.07 -11.53
N GLU A 344 19.33 4.69 -10.45
CA GLU A 344 20.07 4.94 -9.21
C GLU A 344 19.23 4.42 -8.04
N MET A 345 19.80 3.53 -7.22
CA MET A 345 19.12 2.85 -6.12
C MET A 345 19.93 2.98 -4.84
N ARG A 346 19.26 3.29 -3.74
CA ARG A 346 19.84 3.37 -2.40
C ARG A 346 19.69 2.05 -1.66
#